data_AF-A0A2M7KNB0-F1
#
_entry.id   AF-A0A2M7KNB0-F1
#
_cell.length_a   1.000
_cell.length_b   1.000
_cell.length_c   1.000
_cell.angle_alpha   90.00
_cell.angle_beta   90.00
_cell.angle_gamma   90.00
#
_symmetry.space_group_name_H-M   'P 1'
#
loop_
_entity.id
_entity.type
_entity.pdbx_description
1 polymer ?
#
loop_
_entity_poly.entity_id
_entity_poly.type
_entity_poly.pdbx_seq_one_letter_code
_entity_poly.pdbx_strand_id
1 'polypeptide(L)'
;MQSTLSGRGFRPGDVHTLIVPLFHVTGLNTIMPTAFHQGATLVVTAQQSPRDILALIERHCATTFFAVPTTMILLAQTPGVEQHDVSSLRLIAYSGAPMPLRAIQRLRELFPGVRLHNFFGLTETTSVTTVLPDEQALVRPESVGLPPPGIELKIVDDHGDPLPANAIGELLVKGPSVVKSYHNRPEASAEVIVDGWLHTGDTASLDEEGYLFLQGRKKERVIVAGENVYPVEVENVLTRHPAVAEVAVIGRPHAILGEVVKALSCCDPTPTLTSGR
;
A
#
# COMPACT_ATOMS: atom_id res chain seq x y z
N MET A 1 13.27 10.60 6.65
CA MET A 1 14.29 10.50 5.58
C MET A 1 15.15 9.24 5.71
N GLN A 2 15.76 8.95 6.88
CA GLN A 2 16.53 7.70 7.04
C GLN A 2 15.70 6.42 6.80
N SER A 3 14.47 6.33 7.30
CA SER A 3 13.57 5.19 7.05
C SER A 3 13.32 4.99 5.55
N THR A 4 12.98 6.06 4.84
CA THR A 4 12.81 6.11 3.39
C THR A 4 14.04 5.61 2.62
N LEU A 5 15.23 6.15 2.94
CA LEU A 5 16.49 5.77 2.29
C LEU A 5 16.88 4.31 2.58
N SER A 6 16.59 3.86 3.80
CA SER A 6 16.87 2.50 4.26
C SER A 6 15.89 1.44 3.72
N GLY A 7 14.83 1.85 3.00
CA GLY A 7 13.84 1.01 2.33
C GLY A 7 14.38 0.19 1.14
N ARG A 8 15.59 -0.35 1.28
CA ARG A 8 16.31 -1.47 0.61
C ARG A 8 16.32 -1.54 -0.92
N GLY A 9 15.75 -0.57 -1.62
CA GLY A 9 15.51 -0.66 -3.06
C GLY A 9 16.36 0.27 -3.91
N PHE A 10 16.47 1.54 -3.53
CA PHE A 10 16.98 2.62 -4.38
C PHE A 10 18.51 2.74 -4.24
N ARG A 11 19.21 3.09 -5.32
CA ARG A 11 20.67 3.02 -5.43
C ARG A 11 21.20 4.28 -6.14
N PRO A 12 22.47 4.64 -5.92
CA PRO A 12 23.15 5.63 -6.74
C PRO A 12 23.08 5.27 -8.23
N GLY A 13 22.88 6.27 -9.08
CA GLY A 13 22.78 6.10 -10.54
C GLY A 13 21.43 5.58 -11.04
N ASP A 14 20.43 5.41 -10.17
CA ASP A 14 19.07 5.12 -10.62
C ASP A 14 18.51 6.25 -11.50
N VAL A 15 17.58 5.88 -12.36
CA VAL A 15 16.67 6.80 -13.06
C VAL A 15 15.26 6.50 -12.56
N HIS A 16 14.73 7.37 -11.70
CA HIS A 16 13.43 7.23 -11.07
C HIS A 16 12.35 7.94 -11.90
N THR A 17 11.35 7.20 -12.37
CA THR A 17 10.14 7.83 -12.95
C THR A 17 9.17 8.20 -11.83
N LEU A 18 8.97 9.50 -11.62
CA LEU A 18 8.05 10.05 -10.64
C LEU A 18 6.73 10.39 -11.32
N ILE A 19 5.72 9.56 -11.05
CA ILE A 19 4.35 9.69 -11.58
C ILE A 19 3.31 9.98 -10.49
N VAL A 20 3.72 9.94 -9.22
CA VAL A 20 2.88 10.31 -8.08
C VAL A 20 2.97 11.81 -7.80
N PRO A 21 1.91 12.44 -7.26
CA PRO A 21 1.90 13.88 -7.11
C PRO A 21 2.93 14.42 -6.11
N LEU A 22 3.63 15.49 -6.49
CA LEU A 22 4.61 16.18 -5.63
C LEU A 22 3.99 16.99 -4.49
N PHE A 23 2.67 17.15 -4.47
CA PHE A 23 1.96 17.74 -3.33
C PHE A 23 1.59 16.71 -2.25
N HIS A 24 1.93 15.43 -2.44
CA HIS A 24 1.79 14.38 -1.43
C HIS A 24 3.15 13.88 -0.94
N VAL A 25 3.17 13.40 0.31
CA VAL A 25 4.40 12.97 1.00
C VAL A 25 5.21 11.91 0.26
N THR A 26 4.57 11.04 -0.52
CA THR A 26 5.29 10.02 -1.30
C THR A 26 6.19 10.65 -2.35
N GLY A 27 5.68 11.61 -3.14
CA GLY A 27 6.49 12.32 -4.12
C GLY A 27 7.49 13.27 -3.44
N LEU A 28 7.00 14.08 -2.50
CA LEU A 28 7.75 15.18 -1.89
C LEU A 28 8.79 14.74 -0.86
N ASN A 29 8.45 13.80 0.02
CA ASN A 29 9.25 13.42 1.17
C ASN A 29 9.96 12.07 0.98
N THR A 30 9.48 11.23 0.05
CA THR A 30 10.06 9.92 -0.22
C THR A 30 10.90 9.88 -1.49
N ILE A 31 10.28 10.02 -2.67
CA ILE A 31 10.97 9.78 -3.93
C ILE A 31 11.98 10.89 -4.22
N MET A 32 11.55 12.17 -4.18
CA MET A 32 12.43 13.29 -4.50
C MET A 32 13.67 13.38 -3.58
N PRO A 33 13.54 13.31 -2.24
CA PRO A 33 14.71 13.41 -1.37
C PRO A 33 15.61 12.17 -1.47
N THR A 34 15.05 10.99 -1.75
CA THR A 34 15.86 9.79 -2.01
C THR A 34 16.68 9.94 -3.28
N ALA A 35 16.06 10.43 -4.36
CA ALA A 35 16.77 10.66 -5.61
C ALA A 35 17.92 11.67 -5.42
N PHE A 36 17.66 12.79 -4.73
CA PHE A 36 18.67 13.81 -4.46
C PHE A 36 19.81 13.29 -3.58
N HIS A 37 19.47 12.53 -2.53
CA HIS A 37 20.48 11.95 -1.64
C HIS A 37 21.39 10.95 -2.37
N GLN A 38 20.84 10.17 -3.31
CA GLN A 38 21.59 9.16 -4.07
C GLN A 38 22.30 9.72 -5.30
N GLY A 39 22.10 11.00 -5.64
CA GLY A 39 22.55 11.56 -6.92
C GLY A 39 21.90 10.89 -8.14
N ALA A 40 20.68 10.38 -7.97
CA ALA A 40 19.91 9.71 -9.01
C ALA A 40 19.17 10.73 -9.91
N THR A 41 18.81 10.30 -11.12
CA THR A 41 18.00 11.11 -12.05
C THR A 41 16.53 10.95 -11.73
N LEU A 42 15.76 12.04 -11.78
CA LEU A 42 14.32 12.04 -11.56
C LEU A 42 13.59 12.48 -12.84
N VAL A 43 12.86 11.56 -13.46
CA VAL A 43 11.99 11.83 -14.62
C VAL A 43 10.60 12.15 -14.09
N VAL A 44 10.22 13.44 -14.10
CA VAL A 44 8.93 13.92 -13.56
C VAL A 44 7.91 13.99 -14.69
N THR A 45 6.73 13.39 -14.47
CA THR A 45 5.62 13.45 -15.42
C THR A 45 4.27 13.56 -14.72
N ALA A 46 3.30 14.16 -15.39
CA ALA A 46 1.89 14.13 -14.99
C ALA A 46 1.12 12.99 -15.69
N GLN A 47 1.78 12.26 -16.60
CA GLN A 47 1.18 11.14 -17.31
C GLN A 47 1.06 9.93 -16.39
N GLN A 48 -0.11 9.31 -16.38
CA GLN A 48 -0.41 8.17 -15.50
C GLN A 48 -0.91 6.94 -16.27
N SER A 49 -1.01 7.02 -17.60
CA SER A 49 -1.43 5.86 -18.38
C SER A 49 -0.29 4.82 -18.42
N PRO A 50 -0.61 3.51 -18.40
CA PRO A 50 0.40 2.47 -18.53
C PRO A 50 1.30 2.62 -19.76
N ARG A 51 0.72 3.04 -20.90
CA ARG A 51 1.48 3.25 -22.15
C ARG A 51 2.50 4.38 -22.03
N ASP A 52 2.12 5.48 -21.39
CA ASP A 52 3.04 6.60 -21.16
C ASP A 52 4.17 6.20 -20.21
N ILE A 53 3.85 5.44 -19.15
CA ILE A 53 4.85 4.92 -18.22
C ILE A 53 5.87 4.05 -18.94
N LEU A 54 5.42 3.10 -19.76
CA LEU A 54 6.30 2.21 -20.54
C LEU A 54 7.18 3.00 -21.52
N ALA A 55 6.60 3.96 -22.25
CA ALA A 55 7.35 4.83 -23.16
C ALA A 55 8.41 5.68 -22.43
N LEU A 56 8.13 6.13 -21.20
CA LEU A 56 9.11 6.85 -20.38
C LEU A 56 10.22 5.95 -19.87
N ILE A 57 9.90 4.71 -19.48
CA ILE A 57 10.90 3.72 -19.07
C ILE A 57 11.88 3.47 -20.20
N GLU A 58 11.38 3.19 -21.39
CA GLU A 58 12.18 2.93 -22.60
C GLU A 58 13.01 4.17 -23.00
N ARG A 59 12.38 5.34 -23.08
CA ARG A 59 13.06 6.58 -23.51
C ARG A 59 14.20 7.01 -22.59
N HIS A 60 14.05 6.81 -21.29
CA HIS A 60 14.98 7.32 -20.29
C HIS A 60 15.83 6.22 -19.64
N CYS A 61 15.70 4.97 -20.08
CA CYS A 61 16.28 3.80 -19.43
C CYS A 61 15.96 3.80 -17.92
N ALA A 62 14.69 4.03 -17.57
CA ALA A 62 14.29 4.18 -16.17
C ALA A 62 14.53 2.89 -15.39
N THR A 63 15.29 2.97 -14.31
CA THR A 63 15.64 1.81 -13.49
C THR A 63 14.56 1.48 -12.46
N THR A 64 13.75 2.47 -12.10
CA THR A 64 12.67 2.29 -11.12
C THR A 64 11.48 3.21 -11.40
N PHE A 65 10.30 2.81 -10.96
CA PHE A 65 9.16 3.71 -10.83
C PHE A 65 8.32 3.35 -9.61
N PHE A 66 7.53 4.32 -9.16
CA PHE A 66 6.61 4.17 -8.04
C PHE A 66 5.20 4.55 -8.48
N ALA A 67 4.20 3.70 -8.25
CA ALA A 67 2.81 3.99 -8.59
C ALA A 67 1.84 3.62 -7.48
N VAL A 68 0.60 4.06 -7.61
CA VAL A 68 -0.51 3.56 -6.77
C VAL A 68 -1.03 2.22 -7.32
N PRO A 69 -1.69 1.39 -6.49
CA PRO A 69 -2.24 0.11 -6.92
C PRO A 69 -3.11 0.17 -8.16
N THR A 70 -3.96 1.19 -8.32
CA THR A 70 -4.79 1.37 -9.52
C THR A 70 -3.95 1.40 -10.80
N THR A 71 -2.85 2.16 -10.81
CA THR A 71 -1.92 2.22 -11.96
C THR A 71 -1.25 0.87 -12.22
N MET A 72 -0.89 0.15 -11.15
CA MET A 72 -0.28 -1.18 -11.26
C MET A 72 -1.25 -2.24 -11.80
N ILE A 73 -2.51 -2.19 -11.38
CA ILE A 73 -3.59 -3.07 -11.88
C ILE A 73 -3.82 -2.80 -13.37
N LEU A 74 -3.92 -1.52 -13.76
CA LEU A 74 -4.04 -1.14 -15.17
C LEU A 74 -2.83 -1.57 -16.00
N LEU A 75 -1.62 -1.45 -15.46
CA LEU A 75 -0.40 -1.92 -16.10
C LEU A 75 -0.41 -3.44 -16.30
N ALA A 76 -0.85 -4.21 -15.29
CA ALA A 76 -0.97 -5.66 -15.36
C ALA A 76 -1.94 -6.12 -16.47
N GLN A 77 -2.96 -5.30 -16.76
CA GLN A 77 -3.99 -5.54 -17.78
C GLN A 77 -3.63 -4.96 -19.16
N THR A 78 -2.54 -4.20 -19.28
CA THR A 78 -2.18 -3.51 -20.52
C THR A 78 -1.60 -4.49 -21.53
N PRO A 79 -2.14 -4.58 -22.77
CA PRO A 79 -1.54 -5.39 -23.82
C PRO A 79 -0.35 -4.67 -24.47
N GLY A 80 0.64 -5.43 -24.95
CA GLY A 80 1.78 -4.89 -25.68
C GLY A 80 2.92 -4.40 -24.79
N VAL A 81 2.98 -4.80 -23.52
CA VAL A 81 4.11 -4.46 -22.62
C VAL A 81 5.42 -5.00 -23.19
N GLU A 82 5.37 -6.19 -23.79
CA GLU A 82 6.49 -6.86 -24.46
C GLU A 82 7.06 -6.10 -25.68
N GLN A 83 6.35 -5.07 -26.16
CA GLN A 83 6.77 -4.25 -27.29
C GLN A 83 7.70 -3.09 -26.85
N HIS A 84 7.83 -2.85 -25.55
CA HIS A 84 8.68 -1.81 -24.98
C HIS A 84 9.97 -2.41 -24.42
N ASP A 85 11.10 -1.73 -24.64
CA ASP A 85 12.35 -2.09 -23.95
C ASP A 85 12.30 -1.61 -22.48
N VAL A 86 12.02 -2.56 -21.58
CA VAL A 86 12.01 -2.36 -20.14
C VAL A 86 13.21 -3.03 -19.44
N SER A 87 14.25 -3.41 -20.19
CA SER A 87 15.41 -4.17 -19.67
C SER A 87 16.23 -3.42 -18.62
N SER A 88 16.14 -2.09 -18.61
CA SER A 88 16.77 -1.23 -17.58
C SER A 88 16.06 -1.28 -16.23
N LEU A 89 14.78 -1.68 -16.20
CA LEU A 89 13.95 -1.66 -15.02
C LEU A 89 14.39 -2.77 -14.05
N ARG A 90 14.56 -2.43 -12.77
CA ARG A 90 15.01 -3.35 -11.72
C ARG A 90 14.16 -3.35 -10.46
N LEU A 91 13.30 -2.35 -10.28
CA LEU A 91 12.43 -2.23 -9.12
C LEU A 91 11.17 -1.44 -9.46
N ILE A 92 10.03 -2.04 -9.15
CA ILE A 92 8.71 -1.43 -9.15
C ILE A 92 8.27 -1.31 -7.69
N ALA A 93 7.80 -0.13 -7.30
CA ALA A 93 7.30 0.13 -5.96
C ALA A 93 5.84 0.61 -6.00
N TYR A 94 5.04 0.23 -5.01
CA TYR A 94 3.69 0.73 -4.87
C TYR A 94 3.28 0.95 -3.41
N SER A 95 2.23 1.75 -3.22
CA SER A 95 1.63 2.04 -1.90
C SER A 95 0.27 2.72 -2.04
N GLY A 96 -0.46 2.77 -0.93
CA GLY A 96 -1.64 3.63 -0.77
C GLY A 96 -2.97 2.89 -0.82
N ALA A 97 -2.99 1.63 -1.26
CA ALA A 97 -4.16 0.76 -1.20
C ALA A 97 -3.73 -0.73 -1.23
N PRO A 98 -4.63 -1.66 -0.88
CA PRO A 98 -4.41 -3.08 -1.10
C PRO A 98 -4.14 -3.42 -2.58
N MET A 99 -3.32 -4.44 -2.82
CA MET A 99 -3.01 -4.94 -4.16
C MET A 99 -3.56 -6.37 -4.32
N PRO A 100 -4.42 -6.65 -5.32
CA PRO A 100 -4.89 -8.00 -5.56
C PRO A 100 -3.72 -8.95 -5.93
N LEU A 101 -3.71 -10.15 -5.35
CA LEU A 101 -2.66 -11.16 -5.61
C LEU A 101 -2.47 -11.45 -7.10
N ARG A 102 -3.56 -11.51 -7.87
CA ARG A 102 -3.50 -11.72 -9.33
C ARG A 102 -2.73 -10.61 -10.06
N ALA A 103 -2.82 -9.36 -9.59
CA ALA A 103 -2.10 -8.23 -10.18
C ALA A 103 -0.61 -8.34 -9.87
N ILE A 104 -0.25 -8.74 -8.64
CA ILE A 104 1.13 -9.03 -8.24
C ILE A 104 1.72 -10.14 -9.13
N GLN A 105 0.99 -11.26 -9.30
CA GLN A 105 1.41 -12.38 -10.15
C GLN A 105 1.63 -11.91 -11.59
N ARG A 106 0.66 -11.19 -12.16
CA ARG A 106 0.73 -10.70 -13.53
C ARG A 106 1.88 -9.72 -13.77
N LEU A 107 2.15 -8.81 -12.83
CA LEU A 107 3.29 -7.90 -12.92
C LEU A 107 4.63 -8.66 -12.91
N ARG A 108 4.76 -9.72 -12.12
CA ARG A 108 5.98 -10.55 -12.11
C ARG A 108 6.19 -11.31 -13.43
N GLU A 109 5.11 -11.74 -14.08
CA GLU A 109 5.18 -12.34 -15.42
C GLU A 109 5.62 -11.31 -16.48
N LEU A 110 5.08 -10.09 -16.40
CA LEU A 110 5.37 -9.01 -17.34
C LEU A 110 6.79 -8.45 -17.17
N PHE A 111 7.31 -8.43 -15.94
CA PHE A 111 8.60 -7.85 -15.60
C PHE A 111 9.49 -8.89 -14.90
N PRO A 112 9.92 -9.95 -15.61
CA PRO A 112 10.72 -11.01 -15.02
C PRO A 112 12.05 -10.46 -14.49
N GLY A 113 12.40 -10.78 -13.24
CA GLY A 113 13.62 -10.32 -12.59
C GLY A 113 13.55 -8.91 -11.99
N VAL A 114 12.44 -8.19 -12.19
CA VAL A 114 12.20 -6.88 -11.59
C VAL A 114 11.60 -7.06 -10.21
N ARG A 115 12.22 -6.45 -9.18
CA ARG A 115 11.70 -6.52 -7.81
C ARG A 115 10.39 -5.75 -7.68
N LEU A 116 9.43 -6.28 -6.93
CA LEU A 116 8.15 -5.64 -6.66
C LEU A 116 7.97 -5.38 -5.14
N HIS A 117 8.16 -4.13 -4.70
CA HIS A 117 8.03 -3.77 -3.28
C HIS A 117 6.70 -3.08 -2.97
N ASN A 118 6.04 -3.49 -1.89
CA ASN A 118 4.93 -2.75 -1.30
C ASN A 118 5.45 -1.84 -0.18
N PHE A 119 4.95 -0.62 -0.12
CA PHE A 119 5.22 0.31 0.97
C PHE A 119 3.90 0.66 1.65
N PHE A 120 3.94 0.85 2.97
CA PHE A 120 2.85 1.48 3.70
C PHE A 120 3.37 2.66 4.48
N GLY A 121 2.51 3.64 4.65
CA GLY A 121 2.88 4.94 5.11
C GLY A 121 1.73 5.90 5.29
N LEU A 122 1.93 6.89 6.15
CA LEU A 122 0.97 7.94 6.44
C LEU A 122 1.64 9.30 6.19
N THR A 123 0.81 10.34 6.09
CA THR A 123 1.34 11.71 6.04
C THR A 123 2.07 12.03 7.34
N GLU A 124 1.49 11.60 8.46
CA GLU A 124 1.96 11.77 9.83
C GLU A 124 3.23 10.96 10.13
N THR A 125 3.56 9.94 9.32
CA THR A 125 4.82 9.18 9.44
C THR A 125 5.84 9.58 8.39
N THR A 126 5.67 10.73 7.74
CA THR A 126 6.56 11.25 6.69
C THR A 126 6.77 10.20 5.59
N SER A 127 5.66 9.65 5.10
CA SER A 127 5.60 8.57 4.12
C SER A 127 5.95 7.20 4.71
N VAL A 128 7.14 6.61 4.50
CA VAL A 128 7.34 5.16 4.74
C VAL A 128 7.34 4.77 6.23
N THR A 129 6.38 3.90 6.60
CA THR A 129 6.28 3.21 7.90
C THR A 129 6.75 1.76 7.80
N THR A 130 6.32 1.01 6.77
CA THR A 130 6.73 -0.40 6.55
C THR A 130 7.02 -0.68 5.08
N VAL A 131 7.81 -1.73 4.83
CA VAL A 131 8.16 -2.19 3.48
C VAL A 131 7.97 -3.71 3.40
N LEU A 132 7.16 -4.18 2.45
CA LEU A 132 7.11 -5.58 2.04
C LEU A 132 8.07 -5.76 0.84
N PRO A 133 9.14 -6.53 0.99
CA PRO A 133 10.07 -6.77 -0.10
C PRO A 133 9.50 -7.80 -1.10
N ASP A 134 10.06 -7.85 -2.31
CA ASP A 134 9.57 -8.69 -3.43
C ASP A 134 9.43 -10.17 -3.07
N GLU A 135 10.37 -10.66 -2.26
CA GLU A 135 10.46 -12.06 -1.86
C GLU A 135 9.23 -12.47 -1.01
N GLN A 136 8.58 -11.49 -0.37
CA GLN A 136 7.41 -11.68 0.48
C GLN A 136 6.10 -11.36 -0.22
N ALA A 137 6.13 -10.71 -1.38
CA ALA A 137 4.92 -10.24 -2.08
C ALA A 137 3.95 -11.37 -2.47
N LEU A 138 4.43 -12.60 -2.67
CA LEU A 138 3.58 -13.77 -2.94
C LEU A 138 3.31 -14.64 -1.71
N VAL A 139 4.19 -14.58 -0.70
CA VAL A 139 4.06 -15.38 0.54
C VAL A 139 3.06 -14.71 1.49
N ARG A 140 3.11 -13.38 1.57
CA ARG A 140 2.30 -12.54 2.44
C ARG A 140 1.70 -11.36 1.64
N PRO A 141 0.89 -11.61 0.59
CA PRO A 141 0.36 -10.55 -0.28
C PRO A 141 -0.55 -9.55 0.45
N GLU A 142 -1.10 -9.96 1.60
CA GLU A 142 -1.99 -9.14 2.44
C GLU A 142 -1.20 -8.28 3.46
N SER A 143 0.09 -8.56 3.64
CA SER A 143 0.93 -7.77 4.55
C SER A 143 1.39 -6.48 3.87
N VAL A 144 1.60 -5.44 4.68
CA VAL A 144 2.28 -4.22 4.27
C VAL A 144 3.75 -4.18 4.72
N GLY A 145 4.26 -5.28 5.24
CA GLY A 145 5.67 -5.51 5.48
C GLY A 145 6.16 -5.19 6.89
N LEU A 146 7.47 -4.98 7.00
CA LEU A 146 8.20 -4.75 8.26
C LEU A 146 8.62 -3.29 8.39
N PRO A 147 8.75 -2.76 9.63
CA PRO A 147 9.27 -1.42 9.85
C PRO A 147 10.75 -1.32 9.45
N PRO A 148 11.18 -0.24 8.78
CA PRO A 148 12.59 0.07 8.61
C PRO A 148 13.29 0.34 9.95
N PRO A 149 14.63 0.30 10.01
CA PRO A 149 15.38 0.60 11.23
C PRO A 149 14.98 1.95 11.85
N GLY A 150 14.76 1.95 13.16
CA GLY A 150 14.38 3.13 13.94
C GLY A 150 12.87 3.43 13.95
N ILE A 151 12.05 2.64 13.25
CA ILE A 151 10.59 2.66 13.39
C ILE A 151 10.17 1.51 14.31
N GLU A 152 9.34 1.84 15.29
CA GLU A 152 8.72 0.90 16.21
C GLU A 152 7.21 0.86 15.94
N LEU A 153 6.64 -0.34 15.96
CA LEU A 153 5.21 -0.59 15.81
C LEU A 153 4.68 -1.24 17.08
N LYS A 154 3.45 -0.91 17.45
CA LYS A 154 2.72 -1.56 18.53
C LYS A 154 1.25 -1.67 18.15
N ILE A 155 0.63 -2.80 18.47
CA ILE A 155 -0.82 -2.96 18.40
C ILE A 155 -1.38 -2.84 19.81
N VAL A 156 -2.39 -2.00 20.02
CA VAL A 156 -3.02 -1.77 21.33
C VAL A 156 -4.52 -1.98 21.30
N ASP A 157 -5.10 -2.29 22.46
CA ASP A 157 -6.54 -2.34 22.64
C ASP A 157 -7.17 -0.94 22.83
N ASP A 158 -8.47 -0.89 23.15
CA ASP A 158 -9.21 0.36 23.39
C ASP A 158 -8.76 1.10 24.66
N HIS A 159 -8.00 0.45 25.55
CA HIS A 159 -7.42 1.04 26.76
C HIS A 159 -5.98 1.52 26.56
N GLY A 160 -5.37 1.22 25.41
CA GLY A 160 -3.97 1.55 25.09
C GLY A 160 -2.98 0.48 25.55
N ASP A 161 -3.46 -0.68 26.02
CA ASP A 161 -2.61 -1.76 26.47
C ASP A 161 -2.08 -2.57 25.25
N PRO A 162 -0.78 -2.94 25.23
CA PRO A 162 -0.21 -3.71 24.12
C PRO A 162 -0.86 -5.09 23.98
N LEU A 163 -1.20 -5.45 22.75
CA LEU A 163 -1.78 -6.74 22.40
C LEU A 163 -0.70 -7.74 21.92
N PRO A 164 -0.91 -9.06 22.12
CA PRO A 164 0.00 -10.10 21.62
C PRO A 164 -0.05 -10.20 20.08
N ALA A 165 0.88 -10.96 19.50
CA ALA A 165 0.89 -11.25 18.07
C ALA A 165 -0.46 -11.82 17.60
N ASN A 166 -0.84 -11.49 16.36
CA ASN A 166 -2.09 -11.82 15.67
C ASN A 166 -3.37 -11.22 16.28
N ALA A 167 -3.31 -10.61 17.47
CA ALA A 167 -4.46 -9.88 18.00
C ALA A 167 -4.67 -8.57 17.21
N ILE A 168 -5.94 -8.24 16.98
CA ILE A 168 -6.34 -7.08 16.20
C ILE A 168 -6.60 -5.90 17.14
N GLY A 169 -5.98 -4.76 16.86
CA GLY A 169 -6.12 -3.53 17.64
C GLY A 169 -5.72 -2.29 16.85
N GLU A 170 -5.53 -1.16 17.53
CA GLU A 170 -5.04 0.07 16.90
C GLU A 170 -3.52 -0.01 16.66
N LEU A 171 -3.09 0.41 15.47
CA LEU A 171 -1.68 0.59 15.15
C LEU A 171 -1.14 1.89 15.77
N LEU A 172 -0.10 1.75 16.58
CA LEU A 172 0.73 2.85 17.05
C LEU A 172 2.10 2.79 16.38
N VAL A 173 2.60 3.96 15.96
CA VAL A 173 3.91 4.11 15.30
C VAL A 173 4.78 5.08 16.08
N LYS A 174 6.04 4.72 16.34
CA LYS A 174 7.03 5.61 16.95
C LYS A 174 8.33 5.58 16.16
N GLY A 175 8.99 6.73 16.07
CA GLY A 175 10.27 6.83 15.40
C GLY A 175 10.51 8.21 14.79
N PRO A 176 11.69 8.42 14.17
CA PRO A 176 12.10 9.72 13.64
C PRO A 176 11.31 10.17 12.40
N SER A 177 10.43 9.31 11.86
CA SER A 177 9.57 9.66 10.74
C SER A 177 8.24 10.26 11.17
N VAL A 178 7.84 10.12 12.45
CA VAL A 178 6.63 10.71 12.98
C VAL A 178 6.75 12.25 12.99
N VAL A 179 5.72 12.92 12.48
CA VAL A 179 5.65 14.40 12.47
C VAL A 179 5.65 14.95 13.89
N LYS A 180 6.11 16.19 14.05
CA LYS A 180 6.15 16.84 15.37
C LYS A 180 4.77 17.20 15.91
N SER A 181 3.89 17.67 15.04
CA SER A 181 2.55 18.16 15.35
C SER A 181 1.79 18.53 14.08
N TYR A 182 0.47 18.66 14.20
CA TYR A 182 -0.34 19.38 13.24
C TYR A 182 -0.16 20.90 13.42
N HIS A 183 0.08 21.61 12.33
CA HIS A 183 0.31 23.05 12.34
C HIS A 183 -0.90 23.82 12.90
N ASN A 184 -0.67 24.67 13.91
CA ASN A 184 -1.70 25.45 14.61
C ASN A 184 -2.86 24.60 15.19
N ARG A 185 -2.61 23.33 15.51
CA ARG A 185 -3.59 22.41 16.10
C ARG A 185 -2.96 21.61 17.25
N PRO A 186 -2.57 22.27 18.36
CA PRO A 186 -1.89 21.60 19.47
C PRO A 186 -2.76 20.54 20.16
N GLU A 187 -4.06 20.79 20.31
CA GLU A 187 -5.02 19.83 20.90
C GLU A 187 -5.09 18.54 20.08
N ALA A 188 -5.36 18.65 18.78
CA ALA A 188 -5.36 17.49 17.89
C ALA A 188 -4.02 16.76 17.85
N SER A 189 -2.90 17.49 18.00
CA SER A 189 -1.56 16.88 18.06
C SER A 189 -1.38 16.06 19.33
N ALA A 190 -1.84 16.58 20.48
CA ALA A 190 -1.76 15.88 21.77
C ALA A 190 -2.71 14.68 21.84
N GLU A 191 -3.80 14.68 21.08
CA GLU A 191 -4.72 13.54 20.96
C GLU A 191 -4.09 12.36 20.22
N VAL A 192 -3.34 12.61 19.13
CA VAL A 192 -2.80 11.53 18.29
C VAL A 192 -1.32 11.22 18.56
N ILE A 193 -0.55 12.14 19.16
CA ILE A 193 0.87 11.91 19.49
C ILE A 193 1.03 11.91 21.02
N VAL A 194 1.08 10.72 21.61
CA VAL A 194 1.18 10.51 23.07
C VAL A 194 2.50 9.78 23.38
N ASP A 195 3.34 10.36 24.22
CA ASP A 195 4.66 9.80 24.59
C ASP A 195 5.55 9.41 23.38
N GLY A 196 5.40 10.17 22.29
CA GLY A 196 6.09 9.96 21.01
C GLY A 196 5.50 8.85 20.13
N TRP A 197 4.40 8.22 20.54
CA TRP A 197 3.63 7.29 19.72
C TRP A 197 2.53 8.03 18.98
N LEU A 198 2.50 7.86 17.66
CA LEU A 198 1.38 8.25 16.81
C LEU A 198 0.30 7.17 16.86
N HIS A 199 -0.87 7.50 17.35
CA HIS A 199 -2.12 6.75 17.15
C HIS A 199 -2.60 6.95 15.72
N THR A 200 -2.54 5.91 14.89
CA THR A 200 -2.85 6.08 13.45
C THR A 200 -4.35 6.02 13.15
N GLY A 201 -5.15 5.47 14.06
CA GLY A 201 -6.56 5.15 13.81
C GLY A 201 -6.80 3.98 12.85
N ASP A 202 -5.72 3.34 12.36
CA ASP A 202 -5.80 2.12 11.57
C ASP A 202 -5.94 0.92 12.49
N THR A 203 -6.84 0.02 12.14
CA THR A 203 -6.94 -1.29 12.77
C THR A 203 -5.95 -2.22 12.09
N ALA A 204 -5.16 -2.95 12.87
CA ALA A 204 -4.10 -3.80 12.34
C ALA A 204 -3.76 -4.95 13.28
N SER A 205 -2.94 -5.88 12.80
CA SER A 205 -2.26 -6.90 13.59
C SER A 205 -0.80 -7.05 13.17
N LEU A 206 0.02 -7.59 14.06
CA LEU A 206 1.40 -8.01 13.77
C LEU A 206 1.46 -9.53 13.89
N ASP A 207 2.03 -10.23 12.90
CA ASP A 207 2.30 -11.66 13.05
C ASP A 207 3.49 -11.94 13.99
N GLU A 208 3.80 -13.21 14.21
CA GLU A 208 4.92 -13.64 15.07
C GLU A 208 6.30 -13.18 14.55
N GLU A 209 6.40 -12.89 13.25
CA GLU A 209 7.61 -12.37 12.60
C GLU A 209 7.63 -10.83 12.54
N GLY A 210 6.58 -10.16 13.04
CA GLY A 210 6.42 -8.72 13.10
C GLY A 210 5.89 -8.07 11.81
N TYR A 211 5.42 -8.85 10.83
CA TYR A 211 4.80 -8.32 9.62
C TYR A 211 3.47 -7.66 9.96
N LEU A 212 3.26 -6.45 9.44
CA LEU A 212 2.05 -5.68 9.64
C LEU A 212 0.97 -6.08 8.64
N PHE A 213 -0.25 -6.31 9.15
CA PHE A 213 -1.47 -6.55 8.37
C PHE A 213 -2.46 -5.43 8.71
N LEU A 214 -3.03 -4.79 7.68
CA LEU A 214 -4.03 -3.73 7.85
C LEU A 214 -5.44 -4.30 7.71
N GLN A 215 -6.29 -3.96 8.68
CA GLN A 215 -7.64 -4.48 8.85
C GLN A 215 -8.70 -3.39 8.54
N GLY A 216 -8.26 -2.26 7.99
CA GLY A 216 -9.09 -1.09 7.70
C GLY A 216 -8.99 -0.05 8.79
N ARG A 217 -9.96 0.87 8.87
CA ARG A 217 -9.99 1.89 9.93
C ARG A 217 -10.87 1.49 11.09
N LYS A 218 -10.51 1.95 12.29
CA LYS A 218 -11.32 1.72 13.50
C LYS A 218 -12.79 2.15 13.33
N LYS A 219 -13.03 3.23 12.56
CA LYS A 219 -14.37 3.78 12.27
C LYS A 219 -15.15 3.03 11.17
N GLU A 220 -14.48 2.17 10.40
CA GLU A 220 -15.07 1.46 9.25
C GLU A 220 -15.43 -0.01 9.58
N ARG A 221 -15.12 -0.45 10.80
CA ARG A 221 -15.47 -1.78 11.31
C ARG A 221 -16.99 -1.97 11.32
N VAL A 222 -17.45 -3.08 10.76
CA VAL A 222 -18.86 -3.47 10.75
C VAL A 222 -19.13 -4.37 11.95
N ILE A 223 -20.17 -4.11 12.72
CA ILE A 223 -20.53 -4.92 13.89
C ILE A 223 -21.75 -5.78 13.55
N VAL A 224 -21.52 -7.07 13.30
CA VAL A 224 -22.58 -8.04 12.96
C VAL A 224 -22.86 -8.89 14.19
N ALA A 225 -24.03 -8.70 14.81
CA ALA A 225 -24.44 -9.43 16.02
C ALA A 225 -23.43 -9.33 17.20
N GLY A 226 -22.72 -8.19 17.31
CA GLY A 226 -21.70 -7.97 18.33
C GLY A 226 -20.30 -8.42 17.92
N GLU A 227 -20.16 -9.10 16.78
CA GLU A 227 -18.87 -9.52 16.23
C GLU A 227 -18.29 -8.45 15.31
N ASN A 228 -16.99 -8.24 15.44
CA ASN A 228 -16.23 -7.30 14.63
C ASN A 228 -15.91 -7.92 13.27
N VAL A 229 -16.46 -7.35 12.21
CA VAL A 229 -16.15 -7.72 10.83
C VAL A 229 -15.38 -6.58 10.17
N TYR A 230 -14.18 -6.89 9.69
CA TYR A 230 -13.30 -5.92 9.05
C TYR A 230 -13.51 -5.96 7.53
N PRO A 231 -13.89 -4.84 6.88
CA PRO A 231 -14.17 -4.81 5.44
C PRO A 231 -13.06 -5.44 4.59
N VAL A 232 -11.79 -5.13 4.88
CA VAL A 232 -10.66 -5.61 4.09
C VAL A 232 -10.49 -7.13 4.13
N GLU A 233 -10.87 -7.81 5.22
CA GLU A 233 -10.84 -9.28 5.28
C GLU A 233 -11.81 -9.88 4.26
N VAL A 234 -13.01 -9.30 4.17
CA VAL A 234 -14.03 -9.69 3.21
C VAL A 234 -13.60 -9.34 1.78
N GLU A 235 -13.04 -8.15 1.57
CA GLU A 235 -12.52 -7.71 0.27
C GLU A 235 -11.39 -8.62 -0.24
N ASN A 236 -10.44 -9.00 0.64
CA ASN A 236 -9.35 -9.92 0.31
C ASN A 236 -9.86 -11.31 -0.08
N VAL A 237 -10.94 -11.80 0.54
CA VAL A 237 -11.60 -13.05 0.11
C VAL A 237 -12.30 -12.88 -1.23
N LEU A 238 -13.08 -11.81 -1.41
CA LEU A 238 -13.87 -11.58 -2.63
C LEU A 238 -13.00 -11.32 -3.86
N THR A 239 -11.87 -10.62 -3.72
CA THR A 239 -10.92 -10.35 -4.81
C THR A 239 -10.22 -11.60 -5.35
N ARG A 240 -10.26 -12.73 -4.63
CA ARG A 240 -9.77 -14.03 -5.14
C ARG A 240 -10.71 -14.64 -6.18
N HIS A 241 -11.96 -14.18 -6.26
CA HIS A 241 -12.91 -14.69 -7.25
C HIS A 241 -12.60 -14.13 -8.65
N PRO A 242 -12.45 -14.96 -9.71
CA PRO A 242 -12.00 -14.51 -11.03
C PRO A 242 -12.85 -13.39 -11.65
N ALA A 243 -14.16 -13.39 -11.40
CA ALA A 243 -15.09 -12.40 -11.96
C ALA A 243 -15.08 -11.04 -11.24
N VAL A 244 -14.44 -10.91 -10.07
CA VAL A 244 -14.42 -9.66 -9.29
C VAL A 244 -13.24 -8.83 -9.72
N ALA A 245 -13.43 -7.71 -10.43
CA ALA A 245 -12.36 -6.78 -10.82
C ALA A 245 -11.95 -5.89 -9.64
N GLU A 246 -12.94 -5.29 -8.99
CA GLU A 246 -12.78 -4.46 -7.79
C GLU A 246 -13.95 -4.75 -6.83
N VAL A 247 -13.73 -4.49 -5.55
CA VAL A 247 -14.75 -4.65 -4.52
C VAL A 247 -14.50 -3.66 -3.39
N ALA A 248 -15.58 -3.12 -2.84
CA ALA A 248 -15.60 -2.36 -1.61
C ALA A 248 -16.67 -2.95 -0.69
N VAL A 249 -16.35 -3.09 0.59
CA VAL A 249 -17.24 -3.64 1.61
C VAL A 249 -17.65 -2.55 2.58
N ILE A 250 -18.95 -2.46 2.85
CA ILE A 250 -19.52 -1.51 3.81
C ILE A 250 -20.45 -2.23 4.79
N GLY A 251 -20.65 -1.62 5.96
CA GLY A 251 -21.75 -1.96 6.86
C GLY A 251 -23.07 -1.45 6.30
N ARG A 252 -24.11 -2.29 6.38
CA ARG A 252 -25.50 -1.88 6.13
C ARG A 252 -26.32 -2.13 7.39
N PRO A 253 -27.12 -1.16 7.86
CA PRO A 253 -28.01 -1.38 8.99
C PRO A 253 -28.91 -2.61 8.82
N HIS A 254 -29.04 -3.40 9.88
CA HIS A 254 -29.86 -4.60 9.93
C HIS A 254 -30.68 -4.64 11.22
N ALA A 255 -32.00 -4.84 11.10
CA ALA A 255 -32.94 -4.70 12.20
C ALA A 255 -32.69 -5.64 13.40
N ILE A 256 -32.03 -6.77 13.17
CA ILE A 256 -31.76 -7.80 14.21
C ILE A 256 -30.27 -7.86 14.59
N LEU A 257 -29.38 -7.61 13.63
CA LEU A 257 -27.95 -7.89 13.79
C LEU A 257 -27.13 -6.62 14.07
N GLY A 258 -27.79 -5.47 14.16
CA GLY A 258 -27.14 -4.15 14.16
C GLY A 258 -26.74 -3.79 12.74
N GLU A 259 -25.74 -4.49 12.20
CA GLU A 259 -25.29 -4.35 10.82
C GLU A 259 -25.17 -5.71 10.11
N VAL A 260 -25.12 -5.67 8.79
CA VAL A 260 -24.68 -6.78 7.93
C VAL A 260 -23.69 -6.24 6.91
N VAL A 261 -22.81 -7.11 6.44
CA VAL A 261 -21.86 -6.81 5.36
C VAL A 261 -22.60 -6.63 4.04
N LYS A 262 -22.27 -5.56 3.30
CA LYS A 262 -22.67 -5.36 1.90
C LYS A 262 -21.43 -5.10 1.05
N ALA A 263 -21.22 -5.94 0.04
CA ALA A 263 -20.18 -5.74 -0.97
C ALA A 263 -20.74 -5.01 -2.19
N LEU A 264 -20.01 -3.99 -2.67
CA LEU A 264 -20.18 -3.40 -3.99
C LEU A 264 -19.02 -3.90 -4.85
N SER A 265 -19.31 -4.55 -5.97
CA SER A 265 -18.26 -5.12 -6.83
C SER A 265 -18.40 -4.65 -8.27
N CYS A 266 -17.26 -4.36 -8.89
CA CYS A 266 -17.15 -4.22 -10.33
C CYS A 266 -16.75 -5.57 -10.91
N CYS A 267 -17.52 -6.09 -11.85
CA CYS A 267 -17.17 -7.32 -12.54
C CYS A 267 -16.07 -7.05 -13.58
N ASP A 268 -15.20 -8.03 -13.79
CA ASP A 268 -14.34 -8.03 -14.97
C ASP A 268 -15.25 -8.12 -16.22
N PRO A 269 -15.14 -7.21 -17.22
CA PRO A 269 -16.00 -7.22 -18.41
C PRO A 269 -15.91 -8.50 -19.27
N THR A 270 -15.11 -9.49 -18.87
CA THR A 270 -15.08 -10.81 -19.50
C THR A 270 -15.37 -11.89 -18.44
N PRO A 271 -16.55 -12.53 -18.54
CA PRO A 271 -16.67 -13.68 -19.44
C PRO A 271 -17.89 -13.57 -20.36
N THR A 272 -17.71 -14.02 -21.60
CA THR A 272 -18.82 -14.38 -22.51
C THR A 272 -19.72 -15.36 -21.76
N LEU A 273 -20.89 -14.90 -21.32
CA LEU A 273 -21.99 -15.78 -20.95
C LEU A 273 -22.42 -16.49 -22.22
N THR A 274 -21.85 -17.66 -22.52
CA THR A 274 -22.50 -18.58 -23.45
C THR A 274 -23.80 -19.02 -22.80
N SER A 275 -24.92 -18.53 -23.34
CA SER A 275 -26.24 -19.05 -23.03
C SER A 275 -26.25 -20.56 -23.33
N GLY A 276 -26.17 -21.38 -22.29
CA GLY A 276 -26.42 -22.82 -22.38
C GLY A 276 -27.88 -23.05 -22.75
N ARG A 277 -28.10 -23.91 -23.75
CA ARG A 277 -29.40 -24.52 -24.06
C ARG A 277 -29.73 -25.60 -23.03
#